data_AF-A0A818E8Q7-F1
#
_entry.id   AF-A0A818E8Q7-F1
#
_cell.length_a   1.000
_cell.length_b   1.000
_cell.length_c   1.000
_cell.angle_alpha   90.00
_cell.angle_beta   90.00
_cell.angle_gamma   90.00
#
_symmetry.space_group_name_H-M   'P 1'
#
loop_
_entity.id
_entity.type
_entity.pdbx_description
1 polymer ?
#
loop_
_entity_poly.entity_id
_entity_poly.type
_entity_poly.pdbx_seq_one_letter_code
_entity_poly.pdbx_strand_id
1 'polypeptide(L)'
;RECRINDPQAQCQGKNQQWIINKADQTIVSQMNGQCLDVFNFDRSNVNAISCNKQDNQQWTWNMIDGSIRNKHSVLLNRGNSSEPITVQWSDIGFPTKDSALVRDLWAHKVIGAFRGNYTSPNIDPHAVMMLKITLFQ
;
A
#
# COMPACT_ATOMS: atom_id res chain seq x y z
N ARG A 1 -12.96 26.23 5.14
CA ARG A 1 -11.77 26.32 6.02
C ARG A 1 -11.37 24.90 6.38
N GLU A 2 -10.10 24.54 6.28
CA GLU A 2 -9.61 23.23 6.73
C GLU A 2 -9.62 23.16 8.26
N CYS A 3 -10.10 22.05 8.84
CA CYS A 3 -10.05 21.86 10.29
C CYS A 3 -8.61 21.55 10.73
N ARG A 4 -8.31 21.92 11.98
CA ARG A 4 -7.03 21.63 12.65
C ARG A 4 -7.27 20.94 13.99
N ILE A 5 -6.21 20.35 14.52
CA ILE A 5 -6.22 19.82 15.89
C ILE A 5 -6.56 20.96 16.85
N ASN A 6 -7.49 20.71 17.77
CA ASN A 6 -8.01 21.66 18.77
C ASN A 6 -8.80 22.85 18.19
N ASP A 7 -9.28 22.79 16.94
CA ASP A 7 -10.17 23.83 16.42
C ASP A 7 -11.48 23.87 17.24
N PRO A 8 -11.87 25.01 17.85
CA PRO A 8 -13.04 25.11 18.70
C PRO A 8 -14.37 24.94 17.94
N GLN A 9 -14.36 24.95 16.60
CA GLN A 9 -15.56 24.75 15.80
C GLN A 9 -16.12 23.34 15.96
N ALA A 10 -17.41 23.24 16.28
CA ALA A 10 -18.10 21.96 16.50
C ALA A 10 -17.94 20.97 15.34
N GLN A 11 -17.92 21.45 14.09
CA GLN A 11 -17.73 20.62 12.89
C GLN A 11 -16.35 19.94 12.80
N CYS A 12 -15.35 20.47 13.50
CA CYS A 12 -13.97 20.01 13.49
C CYS A 12 -13.64 19.08 14.67
N GLN A 13 -14.48 19.05 15.71
CA GLN A 13 -14.27 18.26 16.91
C GLN A 13 -14.32 16.76 16.61
N GLY A 14 -13.31 16.01 17.09
CA GLY A 14 -13.18 14.55 16.89
C GLY A 14 -12.81 14.10 15.48
N LYS A 15 -12.71 15.03 14.51
CA LYS A 15 -12.39 14.70 13.11
C LYS A 15 -10.94 14.25 12.90
N ASN A 16 -10.03 14.58 13.83
CA ASN A 16 -8.61 14.21 13.80
C ASN A 16 -8.35 12.69 13.91
N GLN A 17 -9.37 11.91 14.27
CA GLN A 17 -9.30 10.45 14.38
C GLN A 17 -10.29 9.74 13.44
N GLN A 18 -11.02 10.50 12.60
CA GLN A 18 -11.99 9.97 11.66
C GLN A 18 -11.38 9.93 10.26
N TRP A 19 -11.51 8.77 9.59
CA TRP A 19 -10.94 8.52 8.28
C TRP A 19 -11.99 7.85 7.37
N ILE A 20 -12.00 8.20 6.09
CA ILE A 20 -12.88 7.59 5.08
C ILE A 20 -12.04 6.86 4.04
N ILE A 21 -12.40 5.62 3.73
CA ILE A 21 -11.84 4.88 2.61
C ILE A 21 -12.59 5.27 1.34
N ASN A 22 -11.90 5.88 0.38
CA ASN A 22 -12.45 6.11 -0.95
C ASN A 22 -12.26 4.85 -1.79
N LYS A 23 -13.35 4.15 -2.10
CA LYS A 23 -13.27 2.89 -2.87
C LYS A 23 -12.86 3.08 -4.33
N ALA A 24 -13.04 4.27 -4.90
CA ALA A 24 -12.76 4.53 -6.32
C ALA A 24 -11.25 4.62 -6.61
N ASP A 25 -10.50 5.28 -5.73
CA ASP A 25 -9.04 5.43 -5.86
C ASP A 25 -8.24 4.79 -4.71
N GLN A 26 -8.94 4.13 -3.78
CA GLN A 26 -8.37 3.35 -2.67
C GLN A 26 -7.53 4.17 -1.69
N THR A 27 -7.75 5.48 -1.66
CA THR A 27 -7.16 6.37 -0.67
C THR A 27 -7.89 6.27 0.68
N ILE A 28 -7.18 6.51 1.77
CA ILE A 28 -7.76 6.71 3.10
C ILE A 28 -7.60 8.17 3.46
N VAL A 29 -8.71 8.89 3.64
CA VAL A 29 -8.73 10.36 3.72
C VAL A 29 -9.14 10.82 5.12
N SER A 30 -8.33 11.69 5.72
CA SER A 30 -8.63 12.32 7.01
C SER A 30 -9.86 13.21 6.90
N GLN A 31 -10.82 13.03 7.81
CA GLN A 31 -11.99 13.88 7.90
C GLN A 31 -11.69 15.26 8.50
N MET A 32 -10.49 15.47 9.05
CA MET A 32 -10.05 16.76 9.57
C MET A 32 -9.68 17.72 8.45
N ASN A 33 -8.78 17.31 7.57
CA ASN A 33 -8.14 18.21 6.60
C ASN A 33 -8.09 17.66 5.17
N GLY A 34 -8.73 16.53 4.89
CA GLY A 34 -8.76 15.96 3.54
C GLY A 34 -7.44 15.38 3.06
N GLN A 35 -6.43 15.23 3.93
CA GLN A 35 -5.16 14.60 3.58
C GLN A 35 -5.29 13.07 3.49
N CYS A 36 -4.50 12.47 2.62
CA CYS A 36 -4.45 11.04 2.40
C CYS A 36 -3.41 10.37 3.32
N LEU A 37 -3.76 9.19 3.81
CA LEU A 37 -2.83 8.27 4.46
C LEU A 37 -1.78 7.82 3.45
N ASP A 38 -0.52 7.96 3.80
CA ASP A 38 0.62 7.88 2.89
C ASP A 38 1.78 7.16 3.57
N VAL A 39 2.41 6.23 2.85
CA VAL A 39 3.71 5.69 3.24
C VAL A 39 4.79 6.68 2.81
N PHE A 40 5.36 7.39 3.80
CA PHE A 40 6.23 8.54 3.56
C PHE A 40 7.47 8.16 2.74
N ASN A 41 7.82 8.94 1.72
CA ASN A 41 8.97 8.70 0.84
C ASN A 41 9.04 7.29 0.22
N PHE A 42 7.93 6.54 0.17
CA PHE A 42 7.94 5.12 -0.18
C PHE A 42 8.81 4.25 0.77
N ASP A 43 9.20 4.79 1.93
CA ASP A 43 9.92 4.08 2.97
C ASP A 43 8.93 3.43 3.95
N ARG A 44 9.20 2.20 4.38
CA ARG A 44 8.25 1.43 5.21
C ARG A 44 8.23 1.86 6.67
N SER A 45 8.86 2.97 7.01
CA SER A 45 9.13 3.30 8.40
C SER A 45 7.98 4.05 9.04
N ASN A 46 7.32 4.94 8.30
CA ASN A 46 6.25 5.77 8.85
C ASN A 46 5.05 5.91 7.90
N VAL A 47 3.87 5.96 8.50
CA VAL A 47 2.64 6.35 7.82
C VAL A 47 2.31 7.78 8.24
N ASN A 48 2.09 8.65 7.25
CA ASN A 48 1.79 10.06 7.44
C ASN A 48 0.47 10.45 6.77
N ALA A 49 -0.01 11.66 7.06
CA ALA A 49 -1.09 12.30 6.34
C ALA A 49 -0.52 13.43 5.47
N ILE A 50 -0.65 13.33 4.14
CA ILE A 50 -0.16 14.34 3.19
C ILE A 50 -1.19 14.59 2.09
N SER A 51 -0.94 15.60 1.26
CA SER A 51 -1.76 15.91 0.10
C SER A 51 -2.03 14.66 -0.75
N CYS A 52 -3.30 14.43 -1.05
CA CYS A 52 -3.73 13.33 -1.91
C CYS A 52 -3.20 13.50 -3.33
N ASN A 53 -2.39 12.55 -3.79
CA ASN A 53 -1.81 12.52 -5.14
C ASN A 53 -2.07 11.19 -5.88
N LYS A 54 -2.76 10.24 -5.23
CA LYS A 54 -3.17 8.93 -5.78
C LYS A 54 -2.01 8.02 -6.19
N GLN A 55 -0.80 8.33 -5.75
CA GLN A 55 0.35 7.46 -5.97
C GLN A 55 0.20 6.14 -5.22
N ASP A 56 1.01 5.16 -5.62
CA ASP A 56 0.91 3.78 -5.13
C ASP A 56 1.08 3.66 -3.60
N ASN A 57 1.87 4.56 -2.99
CA ASN A 57 2.08 4.66 -1.55
C ASN A 57 0.88 5.25 -0.77
N GLN A 58 -0.17 5.71 -1.46
CA GLN A 58 -1.43 6.20 -0.88
C GLN A 58 -2.63 5.28 -1.14
N GLN A 59 -2.42 4.14 -1.80
CA GLN A 59 -3.48 3.17 -2.08
C GLN A 59 -3.46 2.04 -1.05
N TRP A 60 -4.61 1.78 -0.43
CA TRP A 60 -4.75 0.84 0.67
C TRP A 60 -5.88 -0.15 0.41
N THR A 61 -5.72 -1.38 0.88
CA THR A 61 -6.75 -2.42 0.87
C THR A 61 -7.20 -2.72 2.30
N TRP A 62 -8.50 -3.00 2.44
CA TRP A 62 -9.08 -3.53 3.68
C TRP A 62 -9.20 -5.04 3.54
N ASN A 63 -8.55 -5.77 4.43
CA ASN A 63 -8.69 -7.21 4.51
C ASN A 63 -9.89 -7.56 5.41
N MET A 64 -10.93 -8.12 4.79
CA MET A 64 -12.18 -8.49 5.49
C MET A 64 -12.03 -9.68 6.44
N ILE A 65 -10.96 -10.47 6.31
CA ILE A 65 -10.75 -11.69 7.11
C ILE A 65 -10.17 -11.32 8.47
N ASP A 66 -9.14 -10.47 8.49
CA ASP A 66 -8.42 -10.10 9.72
C ASP A 66 -8.65 -8.64 10.17
N GLY A 67 -9.41 -7.86 9.39
CA GLY A 67 -9.70 -6.46 9.69
C GLY A 67 -8.51 -5.52 9.49
N SER A 68 -7.43 -5.97 8.84
CA SER A 68 -6.23 -5.14 8.64
C SER A 68 -6.37 -4.19 7.45
N ILE A 69 -5.67 -3.06 7.55
CA ILE A 69 -5.42 -2.13 6.43
C ILE A 69 -4.00 -2.37 5.95
N ARG A 70 -3.83 -2.59 4.64
CA ARG A 70 -2.53 -2.88 4.02
C ARG A 70 -2.29 -1.94 2.85
N ASN A 71 -1.06 -1.52 2.60
CA ASN A 71 -0.77 -0.83 1.34
C ASN A 71 -1.02 -1.81 0.19
N LYS A 72 -1.71 -1.36 -0.86
CA LYS A 72 -2.09 -2.20 -1.99
C LYS A 72 -0.89 -2.70 -2.79
N HIS A 73 0.20 -1.93 -2.81
CA HIS A 73 1.36 -2.22 -3.62
C HIS A 73 2.41 -2.94 -2.78
N SER A 74 2.80 -4.11 -3.25
CA SER A 74 3.80 -4.94 -2.59
C SER A 74 5.19 -4.41 -2.90
N VAL A 75 5.84 -3.89 -1.88
CA VAL A 75 7.29 -3.73 -1.90
C VAL A 75 7.88 -5.03 -1.37
N LEU A 76 8.97 -5.52 -1.96
CA LEU A 76 9.84 -6.56 -1.39
C LEU A 76 11.11 -5.87 -0.88
N LEU A 77 11.51 -6.10 0.37
CA LEU A 77 12.66 -5.43 0.99
C LEU A 77 13.46 -6.50 1.70
N ASN A 78 14.72 -6.64 1.32
CA ASN A 78 15.64 -7.48 2.04
C ASN A 78 16.27 -6.67 3.18
N ARG A 79 15.86 -6.96 4.42
CA ARG A 79 16.46 -6.36 5.63
C ARG A 79 17.61 -7.17 6.21
N GLY A 80 17.92 -8.32 5.62
CA GLY A 80 19.01 -9.19 6.03
C GLY A 80 20.36 -8.73 5.49
N ASN A 81 21.39 -9.51 5.82
CA ASN A 81 22.78 -9.26 5.42
C ASN A 81 23.24 -10.19 4.27
N SER A 82 22.35 -11.04 3.75
CA SER A 82 22.60 -11.93 2.60
C SER A 82 21.62 -11.64 1.47
N SER A 83 22.04 -11.92 0.23
CA SER A 83 21.19 -11.80 -0.96
C SER A 83 20.23 -12.99 -1.00
N GLU A 84 18.92 -12.74 -0.99
CA GLU A 84 17.90 -13.77 -0.83
C GLU A 84 16.65 -13.45 -1.67
N PRO A 85 15.94 -14.47 -2.17
CA PRO A 85 14.65 -14.27 -2.80
C PRO A 85 13.58 -13.96 -1.75
N ILE A 86 12.62 -13.11 -2.12
CA ILE A 86 11.45 -12.80 -1.29
C ILE A 86 10.19 -13.19 -2.05
N THR A 87 9.29 -13.91 -1.38
CA THR A 87 7.99 -14.31 -1.90
C THR A 87 6.90 -13.39 -1.38
N VAL A 88 6.06 -12.87 -2.28
CA VAL A 88 4.76 -12.28 -1.94
C VAL A 88 3.68 -13.33 -2.15
N GLN A 89 2.99 -13.70 -1.07
CA GLN A 89 1.78 -14.51 -1.19
C GLN A 89 0.59 -13.59 -1.45
N TRP A 90 -0.37 -14.01 -2.27
CA TRP A 90 -1.56 -13.20 -2.50
C TRP A 90 -2.42 -12.98 -1.27
N SER A 91 -2.46 -13.95 -0.36
CA SER A 91 -3.07 -13.79 0.96
C SER A 91 -2.49 -12.61 1.73
N ASP A 92 -1.21 -12.29 1.53
CA ASP A 92 -0.51 -11.22 2.23
C ASP A 92 -0.92 -9.83 1.72
N ILE A 93 -1.53 -9.76 0.55
CA ILE A 93 -1.96 -8.50 -0.09
C ILE A 93 -3.48 -8.46 -0.32
N GLY A 94 -4.22 -9.43 0.22
CA GLY A 94 -5.68 -9.50 0.15
C GLY A 94 -6.23 -10.02 -1.18
N PHE A 95 -5.41 -10.70 -1.99
CA PHE A 95 -5.83 -11.32 -3.24
C PHE A 95 -6.24 -12.79 -3.00
N PRO A 96 -7.20 -13.36 -3.77
CA PRO A 96 -7.59 -14.75 -3.62
C PRO A 96 -6.45 -15.69 -4.03
N THR A 97 -6.13 -16.67 -3.18
CA THR A 97 -5.01 -17.62 -3.39
C THR A 97 -5.14 -18.50 -4.65
N LYS A 98 -6.34 -18.59 -5.22
CA LYS A 98 -6.66 -19.42 -6.38
C LYS A 98 -6.64 -18.68 -7.72
N ASP A 99 -6.52 -17.36 -7.70
CA ASP A 99 -6.70 -16.56 -8.92
C ASP A 99 -5.44 -16.56 -9.77
N SER A 100 -5.33 -15.66 -10.74
CA SER A 100 -4.13 -15.42 -11.54
C SER A 100 -3.89 -13.91 -11.56
N ALA A 101 -2.65 -13.48 -11.40
CA ALA A 101 -2.30 -12.06 -11.39
C ALA A 101 -1.09 -11.79 -12.29
N LEU A 102 -1.16 -10.68 -13.02
CA LEU A 102 -0.05 -10.13 -13.77
C LEU A 102 0.87 -9.37 -12.81
N VAL A 103 2.16 -9.69 -12.84
CA VAL A 103 3.21 -9.05 -12.03
C VAL A 103 4.09 -8.21 -12.93
N ARG A 104 4.25 -6.94 -12.56
CA ARG A 104 5.12 -5.97 -13.23
C ARG A 104 6.15 -5.42 -12.25
N ASP A 105 7.41 -5.45 -12.64
CA ASP A 105 8.49 -4.72 -11.97
C ASP A 105 8.37 -3.24 -12.37
N LEU A 106 8.23 -2.37 -11.37
CA LEU A 106 8.07 -0.94 -11.59
C LEU A 106 9.40 -0.23 -11.91
N TRP A 107 10.53 -0.72 -11.42
CA TRP A 107 11.84 -0.12 -11.67
C TRP A 107 12.44 -0.57 -12.99
N ALA A 108 12.29 -1.85 -13.33
CA ALA A 108 12.64 -2.34 -14.66
C ALA A 108 11.61 -1.92 -15.73
N HIS A 109 10.51 -1.28 -15.32
CA HIS A 109 9.36 -0.92 -16.15
C HIS A 109 8.79 -2.10 -16.96
N LYS A 110 8.99 -3.34 -16.49
CA LYS A 110 8.80 -4.56 -17.27
C LYS A 110 7.74 -5.46 -16.65
N VAL A 111 6.84 -5.97 -17.49
CA VAL A 111 5.94 -7.06 -17.10
C VAL A 111 6.76 -8.35 -17.01
N ILE A 112 6.76 -8.98 -15.83
CA ILE A 112 7.51 -10.21 -15.56
C ILE A 112 6.72 -11.42 -16.06
N GLY A 113 5.42 -11.44 -15.79
CA GLY A 113 4.55 -12.53 -16.21
C GLY A 113 3.27 -12.65 -15.40
N ALA A 114 2.53 -13.73 -15.67
CA ALA A 114 1.35 -14.15 -14.94
C ALA A 114 1.73 -15.22 -13.93
N PHE A 115 1.27 -15.07 -12.68
CA PHE A 115 1.56 -16.04 -11.62
C PHE A 115 0.29 -16.54 -10.94
N ARG A 116 0.40 -17.70 -10.28
CA ARG A 116 -0.67 -18.34 -9.50
C ARG A 116 -0.26 -18.55 -8.04
N GLY A 117 -1.12 -18.16 -7.10
CA GLY A 117 -0.95 -18.18 -5.65
C GLY A 117 -0.03 -17.08 -5.09
N ASN A 118 1.06 -16.79 -5.80
CA ASN A 118 2.17 -15.99 -5.30
C ASN A 118 3.15 -15.59 -6.40
N TYR A 119 4.17 -14.82 -6.03
CA TYR A 119 5.35 -14.57 -6.85
C TYR A 119 6.60 -14.55 -5.96
N THR A 120 7.66 -15.23 -6.41
CA THR A 120 8.99 -15.19 -5.79
C THR A 120 9.92 -14.37 -6.65
N SER A 121 10.52 -13.34 -6.06
CA SER A 121 11.53 -12.50 -6.72
C SER A 121 12.83 -13.26 -7.00
N PRO A 122 13.64 -12.80 -7.97
CA PRO A 122 15.07 -13.09 -7.98
C PRO A 122 15.73 -12.65 -6.67
N ASN A 123 16.99 -13.04 -6.45
CA ASN A 123 17.71 -12.60 -5.26
C ASN A 123 17.74 -11.07 -5.18
N ILE A 124 17.29 -10.55 -4.04
CA ILE A 124 17.36 -9.14 -3.68
C ILE A 124 18.56 -8.99 -2.76
N ASP A 125 19.51 -8.14 -3.12
CA ASP A 125 20.71 -7.91 -2.32
C ASP A 125 20.40 -7.32 -0.92
N PRO A 126 21.33 -7.44 0.04
CA PRO A 126 21.17 -6.85 1.37
C PRO A 126 20.78 -5.37 1.28
N HIS A 127 19.73 -5.00 2.02
CA HIS A 127 19.17 -3.64 2.06
C HIS A 127 18.60 -3.12 0.74
N ALA A 128 18.56 -3.94 -0.31
CA ALA A 128 17.90 -3.59 -1.56
C ALA A 128 16.39 -3.83 -1.47
N VAL A 129 15.68 -3.17 -2.39
CA VAL A 129 14.23 -3.22 -2.51
C VAL A 129 13.88 -3.76 -3.91
N MET A 130 12.65 -4.22 -4.11
CA MET A 130 12.02 -4.42 -5.42
C MET A 130 10.58 -3.93 -5.31
N MET A 131 10.11 -3.16 -6.29
CA MET A 131 8.74 -2.64 -6.29
C MET A 131 7.90 -3.30 -7.37
N LEU A 132 6.78 -3.90 -6.98
CA LEU A 132 5.90 -4.64 -7.88
C LEU A 132 4.52 -4.00 -7.97
N LYS A 133 3.99 -3.96 -9.20
CA LYS A 133 2.57 -3.79 -9.46
C LYS A 133 1.96 -5.14 -9.79
N ILE A 134 0.98 -5.57 -8.99
CA ILE A 134 0.30 -6.85 -9.13
C ILE A 134 -1.17 -6.57 -9.47
N THR A 135 -1.68 -7.18 -10.54
CA THR A 135 -3.05 -6.94 -11.05
C THR A 135 -3.73 -8.27 -11.33
N LEU A 136 -4.87 -8.53 -10.68
CA LEU A 136 -5.68 -9.73 -10.96
C LEU A 136 -6.16 -9.73 -12.42
N PHE A 137 -6.18 -10.91 -13.04
CA PHE A 137 -6.99 -11.09 -14.25
C PHE A 137 -8.46 -10.99 -13.86
N GLN A 138 -9.22 -10.21 -14.62
CA GLN A 138 -10.68 -10.14 -14.51
C GLN A 138 -11.31 -11.36 -15.18
#